data_AF-A0A926G7R7-F1
#
_entry.id   AF-A0A926G7R7-F1
#
_cell.length_a   1.000
_cell.length_b   1.000
_cell.length_c   1.000
_cell.angle_alpha   90.00
_cell.angle_beta   90.00
_cell.angle_gamma   90.00
#
_symmetry.space_group_name_H-M   'P 1'
#
loop_
_entity.id
_entity.type
_entity.pdbx_description
1 polymer ?
#
loop_
_entity_poly.entity_id
_entity_poly.type
_entity_poly.pdbx_seq_one_letter_code
_entity_poly.pdbx_strand_id
1 'polypeptide(L)'
;MARVATIPLQRTMSDAIQRAQEKLAISQTQLSTTKKASDFASLGTETVRNLSAHSLLARQDAQSTVSKRVGTTLSLYQGQIEGMQDSIEDLKQQITTTVGTGQSSGLQEAINAAFSQFRSSLNASEGGTPLFGGSQTGQPPFVPNTLADAATTTGADAFKDDGVQSTARVADGVDVTYGISASALGKNMYEAFRTLAQAGNIGDQPTAAQMDALKLVVSQFDTGLGDLRAVNAENGRKQNQVETLAKRGDERSLLLNGVIETNEDADLGQVAVDIAQQQTVLKASYSVFSQLSGLSLVDYLK
;
A
#
# COMPACT_ATOMS: atom_id res chain seq x y z
N MET A 1 27.63 -75.70 -9.42
CA MET A 1 26.72 -75.07 -8.43
C MET A 1 26.70 -73.52 -8.51
N ALA A 2 26.77 -72.90 -9.70
CA ALA A 2 26.80 -71.42 -9.83
C ALA A 2 25.67 -70.79 -10.67
N ARG A 3 24.71 -71.58 -11.19
CA ARG A 3 23.59 -71.06 -12.01
C ARG A 3 22.53 -70.28 -11.23
N VAL A 4 22.53 -70.35 -9.90
CA VAL A 4 21.51 -69.70 -9.05
C VAL A 4 21.88 -68.24 -8.72
N ALA A 5 23.13 -67.81 -8.93
CA ALA A 5 23.56 -66.45 -8.57
C ALA A 5 23.40 -65.40 -9.68
N THR A 6 23.29 -65.79 -10.96
CA THR A 6 23.33 -64.86 -12.11
C THR A 6 22.03 -64.04 -12.28
N ILE A 7 20.86 -64.67 -12.15
CA ILE A 7 19.56 -63.99 -12.28
C ILE A 7 19.30 -63.03 -11.10
N PRO A 8 19.55 -63.41 -9.83
CA PRO A 8 19.44 -62.48 -8.71
C PRO A 8 20.40 -61.30 -8.79
N LEU A 9 21.62 -61.51 -9.29
CA LEU A 9 22.62 -60.45 -9.46
C LEU A 9 22.20 -59.46 -10.56
N GLN A 10 21.70 -59.96 -11.69
CA GLN A 10 21.21 -59.13 -12.80
C GLN A 10 20.00 -58.28 -12.39
N ARG A 11 19.06 -58.85 -11.61
CA ARG A 11 17.94 -58.09 -11.04
C ARG A 11 18.41 -57.01 -10.09
N THR A 12 19.32 -57.34 -9.17
CA THR A 12 19.91 -56.37 -8.24
C THR A 12 20.59 -55.20 -8.97
N MET A 13 21.31 -55.47 -10.07
CA MET A 13 21.92 -54.41 -10.89
C MET A 13 20.91 -53.57 -11.65
N SER A 14 19.90 -54.19 -12.25
CA SER A 14 18.80 -53.47 -12.91
C SER A 14 18.10 -52.53 -11.92
N ASP A 15 17.78 -53.02 -10.73
CA ASP A 15 17.15 -52.22 -9.66
C ASP A 15 18.08 -51.10 -9.17
N ALA A 16 19.40 -51.33 -9.13
CA ALA A 16 20.38 -50.30 -8.77
C ALA A 16 20.45 -49.19 -9.84
N ILE A 17 20.45 -49.57 -11.13
CA ILE A 17 20.43 -48.62 -12.26
C ILE A 17 19.14 -47.80 -12.26
N GLN A 18 17.98 -48.45 -12.09
CA GLN A 18 16.69 -47.76 -12.02
C GLN A 18 16.65 -46.75 -10.86
N ARG A 19 17.12 -47.14 -9.66
CA ARG A 19 17.25 -46.22 -8.52
C ARG A 19 18.22 -45.06 -8.78
N ALA A 20 19.32 -45.30 -9.49
CA ALA A 20 20.27 -44.24 -9.84
C ALA A 20 19.67 -43.27 -10.87
N GLN A 21 18.93 -43.77 -11.86
CA GLN A 21 18.20 -42.95 -12.84
C GLN A 21 17.09 -42.12 -12.17
N GLU A 22 16.34 -42.72 -11.24
CA GLU A 22 15.30 -42.03 -10.47
C GLU A 22 15.89 -40.88 -9.64
N LYS A 23 16.97 -41.14 -8.89
CA LYS A 23 17.68 -40.11 -8.13
C LYS A 23 18.21 -38.98 -9.02
N LEU A 24 18.73 -39.32 -10.20
CA LEU A 24 19.17 -38.34 -11.19
C LEU A 24 18.02 -37.47 -11.70
N ALA A 25 16.87 -38.09 -12.01
CA ALA A 25 15.68 -37.36 -12.44
C ALA A 25 15.16 -36.42 -11.34
N ILE A 26 15.18 -36.85 -10.07
CA ILE A 26 14.80 -36.01 -8.93
C ILE A 26 15.74 -34.80 -8.83
N SER A 27 17.06 -35.02 -8.81
CA SER A 27 18.04 -33.92 -8.70
C SER A 27 17.95 -32.95 -9.89
N GLN A 28 17.70 -33.46 -11.11
CA GLN A 28 17.45 -32.62 -12.28
C GLN A 28 16.17 -31.80 -12.16
N THR A 29 15.12 -32.36 -11.55
CA THR A 29 13.87 -31.63 -11.27
C THR A 29 14.08 -30.56 -10.20
N GLN A 30 14.85 -30.85 -9.15
CA GLN A 30 15.22 -29.86 -8.14
C GLN A 30 16.05 -28.72 -8.75
N LEU A 31 16.95 -29.03 -9.69
CA LEU A 31 17.72 -28.02 -10.42
C LEU A 31 16.83 -27.16 -11.33
N SER A 32 15.85 -27.75 -12.03
CA SER A 32 14.98 -27.01 -12.94
C SER A 32 13.91 -26.17 -12.22
N THR A 33 13.37 -26.69 -11.11
CA THR A 33 12.33 -26.02 -10.32
C THR A 33 12.91 -25.10 -9.24
N THR A 34 14.18 -25.26 -8.89
CA THR A 34 14.85 -24.66 -7.72
C THR A 34 14.27 -25.07 -6.37
N LYS A 35 13.34 -26.03 -6.35
CA LYS A 35 12.64 -26.50 -5.16
C LYS A 35 13.14 -27.88 -4.73
N LYS A 36 13.26 -28.08 -3.43
CA LYS A 36 13.68 -29.32 -2.76
C LYS A 36 12.66 -30.44 -2.93
N ALA A 37 11.37 -30.10 -3.03
CA ALA A 37 10.26 -31.03 -3.18
C ALA A 37 9.34 -30.62 -4.33
N SER A 38 8.78 -31.61 -5.04
CA SER A 38 7.84 -31.39 -6.14
C SER A 38 6.42 -31.03 -5.69
N ASP A 39 6.07 -31.39 -4.45
CA ASP A 39 4.79 -31.09 -3.83
C ASP A 39 4.96 -30.84 -2.32
N PHE A 40 3.93 -30.25 -1.71
CA PHE A 40 3.91 -29.98 -0.28
C PHE A 40 3.87 -31.26 0.56
N ALA A 41 3.30 -32.36 0.07
CA ALA A 41 3.21 -33.62 0.81
C ALA A 41 4.60 -34.26 1.02
N SER A 42 5.49 -34.06 0.05
CA SER A 42 6.88 -34.52 0.06
C SER A 42 7.76 -33.74 1.05
N LEU A 43 7.27 -32.65 1.64
CA LEU A 43 7.93 -31.93 2.74
C LEU A 43 7.75 -32.62 4.11
N GLY A 44 6.88 -33.63 4.21
CA GLY A 44 6.70 -34.42 5.42
C GLY A 44 6.18 -33.61 6.61
N THR A 45 6.98 -33.49 7.67
CA THR A 45 6.58 -32.79 8.90
C THR A 45 6.50 -31.27 8.74
N GLU A 46 7.22 -30.70 7.77
CA GLU A 46 7.25 -29.25 7.52
C GLU A 46 6.04 -28.76 6.72
N THR A 47 5.27 -29.66 6.09
CA THR A 47 4.14 -29.34 5.22
C THR A 47 3.14 -28.37 5.85
N VAL A 48 2.69 -28.65 7.08
CA VAL A 48 1.67 -27.84 7.76
C VAL A 48 2.20 -26.45 8.09
N ARG A 49 3.44 -26.36 8.58
CA ARG A 49 4.09 -25.11 8.94
C ARG A 49 4.34 -24.25 7.71
N ASN A 50 4.78 -24.87 6.62
CA ASN A 50 5.02 -24.21 5.35
C ASN A 50 3.71 -23.68 4.72
N LEU A 51 2.66 -24.51 4.64
CA LEU A 51 1.36 -24.06 4.13
C LEU A 51 0.78 -22.91 4.97
N SER A 52 0.95 -22.99 6.29
CA SER A 52 0.57 -21.90 7.19
C SER A 52 1.37 -20.63 6.89
N ALA A 53 2.68 -20.74 6.65
CA ALA A 53 3.52 -19.61 6.29
C ALA A 53 3.07 -18.93 4.98
N HIS A 54 2.74 -19.70 3.94
CA HIS A 54 2.14 -19.16 2.71
C HIS A 54 0.83 -18.42 2.96
N SER A 55 -0.08 -19.01 3.75
CA SER A 55 -1.36 -18.37 4.06
C SER A 55 -1.20 -17.05 4.82
N LEU A 56 -0.24 -17.01 5.75
CA LEU A 56 0.09 -15.82 6.52
C LEU A 56 0.76 -14.76 5.66
N LEU A 57 1.65 -15.17 4.76
CA LEU A 57 2.33 -14.28 3.82
C LEU A 57 1.33 -13.62 2.88
N ALA A 58 0.45 -14.42 2.24
CA ALA A 58 -0.59 -13.88 1.36
C ALA A 58 -1.52 -12.88 2.07
N ARG A 59 -1.86 -13.16 3.34
CA ARG A 59 -2.63 -12.23 4.18
C ARG A 59 -1.84 -10.96 4.50
N GLN A 60 -0.55 -11.08 4.78
CA GLN A 60 0.32 -9.95 5.07
C GLN A 60 0.52 -9.06 3.84
N ASP A 61 0.64 -9.64 2.65
CA ASP A 61 0.77 -8.91 1.39
C ASP A 61 -0.51 -8.14 1.06
N ALA A 62 -1.69 -8.76 1.25
CA ALA A 62 -2.97 -8.08 1.10
C ALA A 62 -3.08 -6.87 2.05
N GLN A 63 -2.64 -7.02 3.31
CA GLN A 63 -2.60 -5.93 4.29
C GLN A 63 -1.58 -4.84 3.93
N SER A 64 -0.44 -5.21 3.34
CA SER A 64 0.56 -4.24 2.83
C SER A 64 -0.03 -3.40 1.69
N THR A 65 -0.78 -4.01 0.76
CA THR A 65 -1.49 -3.26 -0.29
C THR A 65 -2.52 -2.29 0.29
N VAL A 66 -3.32 -2.74 1.27
CA VAL A 66 -4.30 -1.87 1.95
C VAL A 66 -3.60 -0.72 2.66
N SER A 67 -2.53 -1.00 3.42
CA SER A 67 -1.76 0.01 4.15
C SER A 67 -1.15 1.05 3.22
N LYS A 68 -0.58 0.64 2.10
CA LYS A 68 -0.05 1.56 1.07
C LYS A 68 -1.14 2.46 0.51
N ARG A 69 -2.31 1.90 0.17
CA ARG A 69 -3.44 2.68 -0.33
C ARG A 69 -3.93 3.70 0.69
N VAL A 70 -4.13 3.28 1.95
CA VAL A 70 -4.52 4.19 3.04
C VAL A 70 -3.47 5.27 3.23
N GLY A 71 -2.18 4.91 3.23
CA GLY A 71 -1.07 5.86 3.29
C GLY A 71 -1.14 6.91 2.18
N THR A 72 -1.32 6.49 0.92
CA THR A 72 -1.49 7.40 -0.22
C THR A 72 -2.68 8.33 -0.03
N THR A 73 -3.85 7.83 0.37
CA THR A 73 -5.03 8.66 0.62
C THR A 73 -4.78 9.66 1.76
N LEU A 74 -4.11 9.27 2.85
CA LEU A 74 -3.77 10.18 3.95
C LEU A 74 -2.77 11.27 3.51
N SER A 75 -1.80 10.95 2.64
CA SER A 75 -0.89 11.94 2.07
C SER A 75 -1.61 12.90 1.11
N LEU A 76 -2.59 12.41 0.34
CA LEU A 76 -3.44 13.27 -0.48
C LEU A 76 -4.25 14.23 0.39
N TYR A 77 -4.82 13.76 1.51
CA TYR A 77 -5.48 14.63 2.47
C TYR A 77 -4.54 15.71 3.01
N GLN A 78 -3.33 15.34 3.42
CA GLN A 78 -2.34 16.29 3.92
C GLN A 78 -2.04 17.38 2.89
N GLY A 79 -1.73 17.00 1.64
CA GLY A 79 -1.41 17.97 0.59
C GLY A 79 -2.54 18.95 0.30
N GLN A 80 -3.80 18.50 0.33
CA GLN A 80 -4.96 19.38 0.16
C GLN A 80 -5.19 20.31 1.36
N ILE A 81 -4.94 19.82 2.58
CA ILE A 81 -5.06 20.63 3.81
C ILE A 81 -3.96 21.68 3.86
N GLU A 82 -2.71 21.32 3.57
CA GLU A 82 -1.57 22.25 3.55
C GLU A 82 -1.77 23.34 2.48
N GLY A 83 -2.13 22.96 1.24
CA GLY A 83 -2.38 23.95 0.19
C GLY A 83 -3.55 24.91 0.51
N MET A 84 -4.52 24.45 1.30
CA MET A 84 -5.60 25.31 1.81
C MET A 84 -5.12 26.21 2.96
N GLN A 85 -4.28 25.70 3.86
CA GLN A 85 -3.68 26.48 4.94
C GLN A 85 -2.85 27.64 4.39
N ASP A 86 -1.94 27.36 3.45
CA ASP A 86 -1.08 28.36 2.82
C ASP A 86 -1.92 29.47 2.16
N SER A 87 -2.93 29.08 1.36
CA SER A 87 -3.82 30.04 0.68
C SER A 87 -4.60 30.93 1.66
N ILE A 88 -5.00 30.41 2.82
CA ILE A 88 -5.76 31.17 3.82
C ILE A 88 -4.82 32.06 4.65
N GLU A 89 -3.62 31.57 4.97
CA GLU A 89 -2.59 32.36 5.65
C GLU A 89 -2.17 33.57 4.82
N ASP A 90 -1.94 33.38 3.52
CA ASP A 90 -1.65 34.45 2.57
C ASP A 90 -2.78 35.48 2.51
N LEU A 91 -4.03 35.03 2.39
CA LEU A 91 -5.20 35.92 2.37
C LEU A 91 -5.32 36.69 3.70
N LYS A 92 -5.15 36.01 4.84
CA LYS A 92 -5.19 36.63 6.16
C LYS A 92 -4.11 37.71 6.29
N GLN A 93 -2.90 37.48 5.79
CA GLN A 93 -1.83 38.46 5.80
C GLN A 93 -2.19 39.69 4.96
N GLN A 94 -2.77 39.50 3.79
CA GLN A 94 -3.23 40.60 2.93
C GLN A 94 -4.35 41.41 3.61
N ILE A 95 -5.35 40.74 4.19
CA ILE A 95 -6.41 41.40 4.95
C ILE A 95 -5.83 42.20 6.12
N THR A 96 -4.90 41.62 6.87
CA THR A 96 -4.27 42.29 8.02
C THR A 96 -3.50 43.54 7.57
N THR A 97 -2.82 43.46 6.43
CA THR A 97 -2.13 44.60 5.82
C THR A 97 -3.12 45.69 5.44
N THR A 98 -4.22 45.35 4.77
CA THR A 98 -5.31 46.30 4.44
C THR A 98 -5.92 46.95 5.66
N VAL A 99 -6.12 46.19 6.75
CA VAL A 99 -6.64 46.74 8.02
C VAL A 99 -5.67 47.76 8.63
N GLY A 100 -4.36 47.55 8.48
CA GLY A 100 -3.34 48.46 8.98
C GLY A 100 -3.10 49.70 8.10
N THR A 101 -3.17 49.55 6.77
CA THR A 101 -2.85 50.63 5.81
C THR A 101 -4.09 51.40 5.34
N GLY A 102 -5.29 50.82 5.48
CA GLY A 102 -6.53 51.35 4.91
C GLY A 102 -6.62 51.22 3.39
N GLN A 103 -5.68 50.50 2.75
CA GLN A 103 -5.62 50.31 1.29
C GLN A 103 -5.90 48.84 0.96
N SER A 104 -6.83 48.60 0.03
CA SER A 104 -7.32 47.27 -0.36
C SER A 104 -7.10 46.93 -1.84
N SER A 105 -6.20 47.63 -2.52
CA SER A 105 -5.89 47.34 -3.93
C SER A 105 -5.43 45.89 -4.11
N GLY A 106 -6.12 45.13 -4.97
CA GLY A 106 -5.86 43.71 -5.22
C GLY A 106 -6.47 42.74 -4.20
N LEU A 107 -7.07 43.23 -3.11
CA LEU A 107 -7.61 42.37 -2.06
C LEU A 107 -8.82 41.57 -2.55
N GLN A 108 -9.69 42.16 -3.36
CA GLN A 108 -10.87 41.47 -3.88
C GLN A 108 -10.48 40.28 -4.78
N GLU A 109 -9.47 40.47 -5.63
CA GLU A 109 -8.90 39.41 -6.47
C GLU A 109 -8.30 38.30 -5.60
N ALA A 110 -7.57 38.66 -4.55
CA ALA A 110 -7.00 37.69 -3.61
C ALA A 110 -8.07 36.89 -2.86
N ILE A 111 -9.17 37.53 -2.42
CA ILE A 111 -10.30 36.85 -1.79
C ILE A 111 -10.92 35.84 -2.77
N ASN A 112 -11.15 36.26 -4.02
CA ASN A 112 -11.74 35.39 -5.04
C ASN A 112 -10.83 34.21 -5.39
N ALA A 113 -9.52 34.44 -5.47
CA ALA A 113 -8.52 33.40 -5.71
C ALA A 113 -8.46 32.40 -4.54
N ALA A 114 -8.40 32.89 -3.31
CA ALA A 114 -8.37 32.05 -2.11
C ALA A 114 -9.67 31.24 -1.95
N PHE A 115 -10.83 31.83 -2.26
CA PHE A 115 -12.10 31.08 -2.26
C PHE A 115 -12.12 29.98 -3.32
N SER A 116 -11.59 30.27 -4.52
CA SER A 116 -11.50 29.28 -5.59
C SER A 116 -10.56 28.13 -5.21
N GLN A 117 -9.44 28.45 -4.56
CA GLN A 117 -8.49 27.45 -4.05
C GLN A 117 -9.11 26.61 -2.93
N PHE A 118 -9.77 27.26 -1.96
CA PHE A 118 -10.52 26.59 -0.89
C PHE A 118 -11.55 25.60 -1.44
N ARG A 119 -12.33 26.05 -2.44
CA ARG A 119 -13.29 25.20 -3.16
C ARG A 119 -12.59 24.04 -3.86
N SER A 120 -11.45 24.28 -4.52
CA SER A 120 -10.68 23.26 -5.24
C SER A 120 -10.18 22.18 -4.28
N SER A 121 -9.60 22.59 -3.14
CA SER A 121 -9.14 21.66 -2.10
C SER A 121 -10.26 20.82 -1.53
N LEU A 122 -11.41 21.41 -1.16
CA LEU A 122 -12.54 20.67 -0.59
C LEU A 122 -13.23 19.74 -1.58
N ASN A 123 -13.16 20.04 -2.88
CA ASN A 123 -13.71 19.22 -3.95
C ASN A 123 -12.64 18.37 -4.64
N ALA A 124 -11.46 18.21 -4.04
CA ALA A 124 -10.42 17.34 -4.55
C ALA A 124 -10.95 15.89 -4.68
N SER A 125 -10.53 15.19 -5.74
CA SER A 125 -10.98 13.84 -6.03
C SER A 125 -9.81 12.91 -6.37
N GLU A 126 -9.95 11.64 -6.00
CA GLU A 126 -9.04 10.56 -6.36
C GLU A 126 -9.81 9.57 -7.23
N GLY A 127 -9.38 9.39 -8.48
CA GLY A 127 -10.05 8.49 -9.43
C GLY A 127 -11.52 8.86 -9.71
N GLY A 128 -11.87 10.15 -9.65
CA GLY A 128 -13.25 10.63 -9.83
C GLY A 128 -14.15 10.50 -8.60
N THR A 129 -13.63 9.99 -7.47
CA THR A 129 -14.34 9.96 -6.19
C THR A 129 -13.90 11.14 -5.32
N PRO A 130 -14.81 11.96 -4.78
CA PRO A 130 -14.45 13.05 -3.88
C PRO A 130 -13.73 12.55 -2.62
N LEU A 131 -12.62 13.18 -2.28
CA LEU A 131 -11.81 12.82 -1.11
C LEU A 131 -12.53 13.15 0.21
N PHE A 132 -13.22 14.29 0.25
CA PHE A 132 -13.83 14.84 1.47
C PHE A 132 -15.35 14.63 1.57
N GLY A 133 -15.93 13.78 0.71
CA GLY A 133 -17.37 13.53 0.63
C GLY A 133 -17.91 12.46 1.58
N GLY A 134 -17.03 11.77 2.30
CA GLY A 134 -17.41 10.60 3.11
C GLY A 134 -17.87 9.45 2.22
N SER A 135 -19.10 8.97 2.40
CA SER A 135 -19.66 7.92 1.53
C SER A 135 -20.38 8.47 0.28
N GLN A 136 -20.54 9.79 0.18
CA GLN A 136 -21.13 10.44 -0.98
C GLN A 136 -20.13 10.55 -2.13
N THR A 137 -20.42 9.89 -3.25
CA THR A 137 -19.57 9.90 -4.46
C THR A 137 -20.22 10.61 -5.65
N GLY A 138 -21.53 10.86 -5.60
CA GLY A 138 -22.31 11.39 -6.72
C GLY A 138 -22.41 12.90 -6.80
N GLN A 139 -21.89 13.64 -5.82
CA GLN A 139 -21.96 15.11 -5.75
C GLN A 139 -20.69 15.70 -5.14
N PRO A 140 -20.30 16.94 -5.50
CA PRO A 140 -19.17 17.62 -4.88
C PRO A 140 -19.46 17.89 -3.39
N PRO A 141 -18.49 17.63 -2.48
CA PRO A 141 -18.64 17.87 -1.04
C PRO A 141 -18.93 19.34 -0.68
N PHE A 142 -18.44 20.29 -1.49
CA PHE A 142 -18.66 21.73 -1.32
C PHE A 142 -19.38 22.33 -2.53
N VAL A 143 -20.52 22.97 -2.28
CA VAL A 143 -21.50 23.39 -3.31
C VAL A 143 -21.26 24.80 -3.88
N PRO A 144 -20.98 25.84 -3.07
CA PRO A 144 -20.84 27.21 -3.57
C PRO A 144 -19.79 27.31 -4.69
N ASN A 145 -20.15 27.91 -5.83
CA ASN A 145 -19.24 28.02 -6.98
C ASN A 145 -18.45 29.32 -6.96
N THR A 146 -19.06 30.39 -6.47
CA THR A 146 -18.46 31.72 -6.37
C THR A 146 -18.56 32.26 -4.95
N LEU A 147 -17.73 33.26 -4.64
CA LEU A 147 -17.83 33.99 -3.38
C LEU A 147 -19.22 34.62 -3.21
N ALA A 148 -19.83 35.11 -4.29
CA ALA A 148 -21.16 35.69 -4.26
C ALA A 148 -22.23 34.68 -3.81
N ASP A 149 -22.12 33.41 -4.21
CA ASP A 149 -23.02 32.34 -3.77
C ASP A 149 -22.92 32.09 -2.26
N ALA A 150 -21.75 32.33 -1.66
CA ALA A 150 -21.53 32.14 -0.23
C ALA A 150 -22.31 33.16 0.63
N ALA A 151 -22.66 34.34 0.08
CA ALA A 151 -23.45 35.34 0.80
C ALA A 151 -24.85 34.82 1.18
N THR A 152 -25.45 34.02 0.29
CA THR A 152 -26.82 33.50 0.44
C THR A 152 -26.86 32.05 0.91
N THR A 153 -25.81 31.27 0.67
CA THR A 153 -25.74 29.86 1.07
C THR A 153 -25.34 29.72 2.54
N THR A 154 -26.14 29.02 3.34
CA THR A 154 -25.82 28.78 4.75
C THR A 154 -24.70 27.75 4.90
N GLY A 155 -23.98 27.74 6.03
CA GLY A 155 -22.98 26.71 6.31
C GLY A 155 -23.55 25.29 6.33
N ALA A 156 -24.85 25.08 6.53
CA ALA A 156 -25.45 23.75 6.44
C ALA A 156 -25.72 23.32 4.99
N ASP A 157 -26.00 24.28 4.10
CA ASP A 157 -26.27 24.02 2.68
C ASP A 157 -25.00 23.95 1.83
N ALA A 158 -23.93 24.59 2.29
CA ALA A 158 -22.65 24.66 1.59
C ALA A 158 -21.91 23.33 1.53
N PHE A 159 -22.12 22.46 2.52
CA PHE A 159 -21.46 21.16 2.65
C PHE A 159 -22.46 20.03 2.45
N LYS A 160 -22.12 19.07 1.58
CA LYS A 160 -22.92 17.88 1.25
C LYS A 160 -22.18 16.58 1.58
N ASP A 161 -21.27 16.62 2.54
CA ASP A 161 -20.70 15.41 3.14
C ASP A 161 -21.67 14.76 4.14
N ASP A 162 -21.55 13.45 4.31
CA ASP A 162 -22.34 12.67 5.27
C ASP A 162 -21.58 12.37 6.58
N GLY A 163 -20.38 12.96 6.75
CA GLY A 163 -19.53 12.73 7.91
C GLY A 163 -19.02 11.29 8.06
N VAL A 164 -19.25 10.40 7.09
CA VAL A 164 -18.84 9.00 7.18
C VAL A 164 -17.33 8.89 7.04
N GLN A 165 -16.68 8.32 8.05
CA GLN A 165 -15.26 7.99 7.99
C GLN A 165 -15.07 6.55 7.52
N SER A 166 -14.22 6.35 6.52
CA SER A 166 -13.86 5.03 6.03
C SER A 166 -13.01 4.28 7.06
N THR A 167 -13.00 2.96 7.00
CA THR A 167 -12.16 2.14 7.88
C THR A 167 -11.46 1.07 7.06
N ALA A 168 -10.17 0.90 7.30
CA ALA A 168 -9.35 -0.10 6.63
C ALA A 168 -8.61 -0.97 7.65
N ARG A 169 -8.62 -2.27 7.39
CA ARG A 169 -7.81 -3.25 8.12
C ARG A 169 -6.38 -3.19 7.59
N VAL A 170 -5.51 -2.47 8.30
CA VAL A 170 -4.10 -2.27 7.91
C VAL A 170 -3.18 -3.35 8.49
N ALA A 171 -3.60 -4.02 9.57
CA ALA A 171 -2.89 -5.16 10.14
C ALA A 171 -3.86 -6.13 10.82
N ASP A 172 -3.36 -7.31 11.21
CA ASP A 172 -4.13 -8.29 11.98
C ASP A 172 -4.73 -7.68 13.24
N GLY A 173 -6.06 -7.65 13.33
CA GLY A 173 -6.74 -7.09 14.49
C GLY A 173 -6.75 -5.56 14.58
N VAL A 174 -6.13 -4.84 13.63
CA VAL A 174 -6.00 -3.38 13.67
C VAL A 174 -6.72 -2.72 12.51
N ASP A 175 -7.83 -2.06 12.84
CA ASP A 175 -8.58 -1.20 11.95
C ASP A 175 -8.14 0.26 12.15
N VAL A 176 -7.82 0.94 11.05
CA VAL A 176 -7.57 2.38 11.04
C VAL A 176 -8.75 3.05 10.38
N THR A 177 -9.45 3.88 11.14
CA THR A 177 -10.47 4.80 10.60
C THR A 177 -9.78 5.99 9.96
N TYR A 178 -10.01 6.19 8.67
CA TYR A 178 -9.46 7.25 7.84
C TYR A 178 -10.59 7.89 7.04
N GLY A 179 -10.58 9.20 6.92
CA GLY A 179 -11.67 9.93 6.30
C GLY A 179 -11.86 11.25 7.01
N ILE A 180 -11.80 12.31 6.23
CA ILE A 180 -11.97 13.67 6.71
C ILE A 180 -13.13 14.23 5.92
N SER A 181 -14.13 14.79 6.61
CA SER A 181 -15.26 15.41 5.94
C SER A 181 -14.94 16.86 5.55
N ALA A 182 -15.55 17.32 4.46
CA ALA A 182 -15.40 18.70 4.02
C ALA A 182 -15.89 19.68 5.09
N SER A 183 -17.01 19.36 5.76
CA SER A 183 -17.53 20.12 6.90
C SER A 183 -16.55 20.24 8.07
N ALA A 184 -15.81 19.17 8.40
CA ALA A 184 -14.84 19.18 9.50
C ALA A 184 -13.63 20.08 9.21
N LEU A 185 -13.27 20.23 7.93
CA LEU A 185 -12.17 21.11 7.50
C LEU A 185 -12.63 22.56 7.30
N GLY A 186 -13.78 22.72 6.66
CA GLY A 186 -14.13 23.96 5.99
C GLY A 186 -15.15 24.82 6.73
N LYS A 187 -15.89 24.31 7.72
CA LYS A 187 -17.06 25.03 8.26
C LYS A 187 -16.71 26.42 8.81
N ASN A 188 -15.68 26.52 9.65
CA ASN A 188 -15.28 27.79 10.24
C ASN A 188 -14.62 28.73 9.21
N MET A 189 -13.92 28.17 8.22
CA MET A 189 -13.33 28.94 7.12
C MET A 189 -14.39 29.46 6.15
N TYR A 190 -15.43 28.68 5.91
CA TYR A 190 -16.55 29.07 5.08
C TYR A 190 -17.34 30.23 5.70
N GLU A 191 -17.51 30.26 7.03
CA GLU A 191 -18.13 31.42 7.70
C GLU A 191 -17.32 32.71 7.52
N ALA A 192 -15.98 32.61 7.45
CA ALA A 192 -15.13 33.74 7.10
C ALA A 192 -15.36 34.22 5.66
N PHE A 193 -15.40 33.31 4.70
CA PHE A 193 -15.72 33.65 3.31
C PHE A 193 -17.15 34.18 3.14
N ARG A 194 -18.11 33.67 3.90
CA ARG A 194 -19.49 34.17 3.94
C ARG A 194 -19.56 35.58 4.49
N THR A 195 -18.78 35.90 5.53
CA THR A 195 -18.64 37.25 6.07
C THR A 195 -18.05 38.21 5.04
N LEU A 196 -17.00 37.79 4.30
CA LEU A 196 -16.45 38.55 3.18
C LEU A 196 -17.45 38.76 2.04
N ALA A 197 -18.22 37.73 1.70
CA ALA A 197 -19.25 37.80 0.66
C ALA A 197 -20.38 38.78 1.04
N GLN A 198 -20.77 38.81 2.32
CA GLN A 198 -21.78 39.73 2.84
C GLN A 198 -21.29 41.17 2.98
N ALA A 199 -19.97 41.38 3.16
CA ALA A 199 -19.36 42.71 3.13
C ALA A 199 -19.40 43.35 1.72
N GLY A 200 -19.73 42.56 0.69
CA GLY A 200 -19.81 42.99 -0.69
C GLY A 200 -18.45 43.24 -1.32
N ASN A 201 -18.44 43.81 -2.52
CA ASN A 201 -17.20 44.08 -3.25
C ASN A 201 -16.35 45.12 -2.52
N ILE A 202 -15.13 44.73 -2.14
CA ILE A 202 -14.17 45.63 -1.47
C ILE A 202 -13.45 46.43 -2.56
N GLY A 203 -13.80 47.71 -2.70
CA GLY A 203 -13.10 48.64 -3.59
C GLY A 203 -11.74 49.07 -3.02
N ASP A 204 -11.05 50.04 -3.64
CA ASP A 204 -9.70 50.49 -3.21
C ASP A 204 -9.65 51.15 -1.82
N GLN A 205 -10.79 51.68 -1.36
CA GLN A 205 -10.96 52.24 -0.02
C GLN A 205 -12.15 51.55 0.66
N PRO A 206 -11.90 50.65 1.64
CA PRO A 206 -12.97 49.97 2.35
C PRO A 206 -13.78 50.96 3.19
N THR A 207 -15.10 50.80 3.19
CA THR A 207 -15.97 51.51 4.14
C THR A 207 -15.70 51.07 5.59
N ALA A 208 -16.13 51.85 6.58
CA ALA A 208 -15.99 51.47 7.99
C ALA A 208 -16.63 50.10 8.30
N ALA A 209 -17.80 49.81 7.71
CA ALA A 209 -18.47 48.52 7.84
C ALA A 209 -17.66 47.37 7.21
N GLN A 210 -17.02 47.59 6.06
CA GLN A 210 -16.14 46.61 5.42
C GLN A 210 -14.86 46.39 6.24
N MET A 211 -14.33 47.45 6.86
CA MET A 211 -13.15 47.35 7.73
C MET A 211 -13.44 46.52 8.99
N ASP A 212 -14.63 46.67 9.58
CA ASP A 212 -15.06 45.83 10.71
C ASP A 212 -15.28 44.37 10.30
N ALA A 213 -15.84 44.13 9.11
CA ALA A 213 -15.96 42.79 8.56
C ALA A 213 -14.58 42.14 8.32
N LEU A 214 -13.60 42.88 7.79
CA LEU A 214 -12.23 42.39 7.58
C LEU A 214 -11.56 41.99 8.90
N LYS A 215 -11.73 42.79 9.97
CA LYS A 215 -11.22 42.43 11.31
C LYS A 215 -11.87 41.17 11.87
N LEU A 216 -13.18 41.02 11.69
CA LEU A 216 -13.91 39.82 12.10
C LEU A 216 -13.39 38.58 11.36
N VAL A 217 -13.17 38.72 10.05
CA VAL A 217 -12.65 37.66 9.18
C VAL A 217 -11.26 37.20 9.62
N VAL A 218 -10.38 38.10 10.04
CA VAL A 218 -9.06 37.71 10.59
C VAL A 218 -9.22 36.79 11.80
N SER A 219 -10.12 37.12 12.73
CA SER A 219 -10.40 36.28 13.91
C SER A 219 -11.02 34.93 13.54
N GLN A 220 -11.88 34.90 12.51
CA GLN A 220 -12.48 33.66 12.01
C GLN A 220 -11.43 32.78 11.32
N PHE A 221 -10.54 33.37 10.51
CA PHE A 221 -9.40 32.68 9.90
C PHE A 221 -8.45 32.10 10.94
N ASP A 222 -8.17 32.82 12.04
CA ASP A 222 -7.36 32.28 13.12
C ASP A 222 -7.95 31.03 13.76
N THR A 223 -9.27 31.04 13.99
CA THR A 223 -9.97 29.89 14.58
C THR A 223 -9.92 28.68 13.67
N GLY A 224 -10.33 28.80 12.41
CA GLY A 224 -10.36 27.64 11.52
C GLY A 224 -8.98 27.23 10.97
N LEU A 225 -7.96 28.11 10.92
CA LEU A 225 -6.58 27.65 10.73
C LEU A 225 -6.13 26.78 11.91
N GLY A 226 -6.55 27.11 13.14
CA GLY A 226 -6.38 26.25 14.31
C GLY A 226 -7.01 24.86 14.13
N ASP A 227 -8.27 24.82 13.68
CA ASP A 227 -8.98 23.57 13.42
C ASP A 227 -8.34 22.75 12.29
N LEU A 228 -7.97 23.41 11.19
CA LEU A 228 -7.27 22.77 10.07
C LEU A 228 -5.95 22.14 10.51
N ARG A 229 -5.17 22.84 11.35
CA ARG A 229 -3.92 22.31 11.91
C ARG A 229 -4.19 21.14 12.85
N ALA A 230 -5.26 21.17 13.64
CA ALA A 230 -5.65 20.05 14.48
C ALA A 230 -6.03 18.81 13.66
N VAL A 231 -6.80 18.99 12.57
CA VAL A 231 -7.16 17.90 11.65
C VAL A 231 -5.94 17.38 10.90
N ASN A 232 -5.04 18.26 10.43
CA ASN A 232 -3.79 17.83 9.78
C ASN A 232 -2.88 17.06 10.74
N ALA A 233 -2.79 17.50 12.01
CA ALA A 233 -2.04 16.79 13.04
C ALA A 233 -2.62 15.39 13.28
N GLU A 234 -3.95 15.26 13.36
CA GLU A 234 -4.62 13.97 13.46
C GLU A 234 -4.33 13.06 12.26
N ASN A 235 -4.39 13.61 11.05
CA ASN A 235 -4.02 12.92 9.82
C ASN A 235 -2.56 12.44 9.85
N GLY A 236 -1.63 13.30 10.29
CA GLY A 236 -0.22 12.95 10.47
C GLY A 236 0.01 11.83 11.49
N ARG A 237 -0.74 11.80 12.60
CA ARG A 237 -0.69 10.67 13.55
C ARG A 237 -1.12 9.36 12.89
N LYS A 238 -2.17 9.39 12.07
CA LYS A 238 -2.66 8.21 11.34
C LYS A 238 -1.65 7.75 10.28
N GLN A 239 -1.00 8.68 9.58
CA GLN A 239 0.09 8.35 8.65
C GLN A 239 1.22 7.60 9.34
N ASN A 240 1.71 8.14 10.46
CA ASN A 240 2.77 7.49 11.25
C ASN A 240 2.35 6.10 11.77
N GLN A 241 1.08 5.96 12.17
CA GLN A 241 0.52 4.68 12.60
C GLN A 241 0.53 3.66 11.46
N VAL A 242 0.04 4.04 10.27
CA VAL A 242 -0.01 3.18 9.09
C VAL A 242 1.40 2.81 8.62
N GLU A 243 2.33 3.75 8.58
CA GLU A 243 3.73 3.50 8.22
C GLU A 243 4.40 2.51 9.18
N THR A 244 4.19 2.69 10.50
CA THR A 244 4.71 1.76 11.50
C THR A 244 4.16 0.35 11.33
N LEU A 245 2.86 0.22 11.06
CA LEU A 245 2.20 -1.06 10.83
C LEU A 245 2.65 -1.71 9.53
N ALA A 246 2.83 -0.92 8.46
CA ALA A 246 3.35 -1.38 7.18
C ALA A 246 4.77 -1.94 7.34
N LYS A 247 5.66 -1.21 8.01
CA LYS A 247 7.04 -1.67 8.28
C LYS A 247 7.08 -2.99 9.06
N ARG A 248 6.27 -3.10 10.12
CA ARG A 248 6.15 -4.36 10.89
C ARG A 248 5.61 -5.50 10.02
N GLY A 249 4.69 -5.18 9.13
CA GLY A 249 4.15 -6.11 8.15
C GLY A 249 5.22 -6.64 7.20
N ASP A 250 6.04 -5.73 6.64
CA ASP A 250 7.15 -6.07 5.75
C ASP A 250 8.21 -6.93 6.46
N GLU A 251 8.56 -6.60 7.70
CA GLU A 251 9.44 -7.42 8.56
C GLU A 251 8.87 -8.85 8.76
N ARG A 252 7.55 -8.97 8.96
CA ARG A 252 6.88 -10.26 9.10
C ARG A 252 6.84 -11.04 7.78
N SER A 253 6.58 -10.38 6.64
CA SER A 253 6.67 -11.01 5.31
C SER A 253 8.07 -11.55 5.05
N LEU A 254 9.12 -10.80 5.41
CA LEU A 254 10.51 -11.26 5.26
C LEU A 254 10.79 -12.53 6.09
N LEU A 255 10.32 -12.56 7.35
CA LEU A 255 10.46 -13.74 8.19
C LEU A 255 9.70 -14.96 7.63
N LEU A 256 8.48 -14.75 7.12
CA LEU A 256 7.67 -15.81 6.52
C LEU A 256 8.31 -16.35 5.23
N ASN A 257 8.84 -15.46 4.37
CA ASN A 257 9.62 -15.84 3.20
C ASN A 257 10.84 -16.68 3.59
N GLY A 258 11.62 -16.26 4.59
CA GLY A 258 12.77 -17.06 5.04
C GLY A 258 12.40 -18.46 5.53
N VAL A 259 11.23 -18.62 6.19
CA VAL A 259 10.70 -19.94 6.57
C VAL A 259 10.31 -20.77 5.34
N ILE A 260 9.69 -20.16 4.34
CA ILE A 260 9.31 -20.81 3.08
C ILE A 260 10.58 -21.24 2.33
N GLU A 261 11.53 -20.34 2.12
CA GLU A 261 12.81 -20.60 1.46
C GLU A 261 13.57 -21.75 2.13
N THR A 262 13.74 -21.69 3.46
CA THR A 262 14.46 -22.76 4.21
C THR A 262 13.81 -24.14 4.04
N ASN A 263 12.48 -24.17 3.89
CA ASN A 263 11.73 -25.42 3.84
C ASN A 263 11.53 -25.94 2.41
N GLU A 264 11.48 -25.07 1.41
CA GLU A 264 11.17 -25.43 0.02
C GLU A 264 12.33 -25.34 -0.94
N ASP A 265 13.30 -24.46 -0.72
CA ASP A 265 14.31 -24.19 -1.72
C ASP A 265 15.41 -25.25 -1.66
N ALA A 266 15.85 -25.68 -2.85
CA ALA A 266 16.95 -26.62 -2.96
C ALA A 266 18.29 -25.88 -2.84
N ASP A 267 19.24 -26.47 -2.11
CA ASP A 267 20.64 -26.05 -2.18
C ASP A 267 21.20 -26.46 -3.55
N LEU A 268 21.18 -25.53 -4.51
CA LEU A 268 21.61 -25.78 -5.88
C LEU A 268 23.08 -26.21 -5.97
N GLY A 269 23.92 -25.82 -5.00
CA GLY A 269 25.31 -26.27 -4.90
C GLY A 269 25.38 -27.76 -4.58
N GLN A 270 24.65 -28.19 -3.56
CA GLN A 270 24.54 -29.61 -3.21
C GLN A 270 23.87 -30.42 -4.33
N VAL A 271 22.80 -29.91 -4.95
CA VAL A 271 22.11 -30.58 -6.07
C VAL A 271 23.05 -30.78 -7.26
N ALA A 272 23.90 -29.81 -7.58
CA ALA A 272 24.88 -29.96 -8.64
C ALA A 272 25.91 -31.06 -8.34
N VAL A 273 26.38 -31.15 -7.09
CA VAL A 273 27.27 -32.23 -6.62
C VAL A 273 26.57 -33.59 -6.73
N ASP A 274 25.31 -33.66 -6.29
CA ASP A 274 24.51 -34.89 -6.32
C ASP A 274 24.29 -35.38 -7.77
N ILE A 275 23.99 -34.47 -8.70
CA ILE A 275 23.88 -34.78 -10.14
C ILE A 275 25.18 -35.36 -10.67
N ALA A 276 26.32 -34.73 -10.40
CA ALA A 276 27.63 -35.19 -10.88
C ALA A 276 27.99 -36.57 -10.30
N GLN A 277 27.71 -36.79 -9.02
CA GLN A 277 27.92 -38.08 -8.36
C GLN A 277 27.00 -39.16 -8.97
N GLN A 278 25.72 -38.88 -9.15
CA GLN A 278 24.74 -39.82 -9.71
C GLN A 278 25.06 -40.17 -11.17
N GLN A 279 25.48 -39.20 -11.99
CA GLN A 279 25.95 -39.46 -13.36
C GLN A 279 27.19 -40.36 -13.36
N THR A 280 28.12 -40.14 -12.44
CA THR A 280 29.35 -40.95 -12.32
C THR A 280 29.02 -42.38 -11.92
N VAL A 281 28.14 -42.56 -10.92
CA VAL A 281 27.64 -43.88 -10.49
C VAL A 281 26.93 -44.58 -11.65
N LEU A 282 26.05 -43.88 -12.37
CA LEU A 282 25.31 -44.46 -13.50
C LEU A 282 26.24 -44.92 -14.64
N LYS A 283 27.25 -44.11 -15.00
CA LYS A 283 28.29 -44.48 -15.97
C LYS A 283 29.07 -45.72 -15.51
N ALA A 284 29.45 -45.77 -14.24
CA ALA A 284 30.13 -46.92 -13.66
C ALA A 284 29.24 -48.18 -13.67
N SER A 285 27.97 -48.07 -13.28
CA SER A 285 27.01 -49.17 -13.31
C SER A 285 26.78 -49.71 -14.73
N TYR A 286 26.70 -48.84 -15.74
CA TYR A 286 26.62 -49.29 -17.14
C TYR A 286 27.90 -49.99 -17.62
N SER A 287 29.07 -49.51 -17.19
CA SER A 287 30.35 -50.16 -17.51
C SER A 287 30.44 -51.56 -16.90
N VAL A 288 30.08 -51.72 -15.62
CA VAL A 288 30.06 -53.02 -14.92
C VAL A 288 29.00 -53.94 -15.53
N PHE A 289 27.81 -53.43 -15.84
CA PHE A 289 26.77 -54.21 -16.51
C PHE A 289 27.24 -54.71 -17.88
N SER A 290 27.88 -53.85 -18.68
CA SER A 290 28.47 -54.23 -19.97
C SER A 290 29.51 -55.35 -19.80
N GLN A 291 30.44 -55.22 -18.85
CA GLN A 291 31.45 -56.24 -18.55
C GLN A 291 30.84 -57.59 -18.12
N LEU A 292 29.84 -57.58 -17.23
CA LEU A 292 29.17 -58.80 -16.76
C LEU A 292 28.27 -59.43 -17.82
N SER A 293 27.62 -58.61 -18.67
CA SER A 293 26.81 -59.10 -19.79
C SER A 293 27.67 -59.73 -20.91
N GLY A 294 28.91 -59.27 -21.06
CA GLY A 294 29.90 -59.84 -21.98
C GLY A 294 30.58 -61.10 -21.46
N LEU A 295 30.57 -61.36 -20.14
CA LEU A 295 31.02 -62.62 -19.53
C LEU A 295 29.93 -63.69 -19.65
N SER A 296 29.68 -64.14 -20.88
CA SER A 296 28.81 -65.30 -21.11
C SER A 296 29.59 -66.58 -20.82
N LEU A 297 28.98 -67.56 -20.13
CA LEU A 297 29.59 -68.89 -19.91
C LEU A 297 29.94 -69.59 -21.25
N VAL A 298 29.35 -69.13 -22.37
CA VAL A 298 29.60 -69.63 -23.73
C VAL A 298 30.98 -69.19 -24.25
N ASP A 299 31.51 -68.06 -23.79
CA ASP A 299 32.87 -67.61 -24.13
C ASP A 299 33.94 -68.22 -23.21
N TYR A 300 33.57 -68.68 -22.00
CA TYR A 300 34.47 -69.40 -21.09
C TYR A 300 34.57 -70.91 -21.38
N LEU A 301 33.58 -71.49 -22.07
CA LEU A 301 33.54 -72.92 -22.44
C LEU A 301 34.03 -73.21 -23.87
N LYS A 302 34.65 -72.23 -24.54
CA LYS A 302 35.41 -72.44 -25.78
C LYS A 302 36.88 -72.70 -25.49
#